data_AF-A0A4R5FPP7-F1
#
_entry.id   AF-A0A4R5FPP7-F1
#
_cell.length_a   1.000
_cell.length_b   1.000
_cell.length_c   1.000
_cell.angle_alpha   90.00
_cell.angle_beta   90.00
_cell.angle_gamma   90.00
#
_symmetry.space_group_name_H-M   'P 1'
#
loop_
_entity.id
_entity.type
_entity.pdbx_description
1 polymer ?
#
loop_
_entity_poly.entity_id
_entity_poly.type
_entity_poly.pdbx_seq_one_letter_code
_entity_poly.pdbx_strand_id
1 'polypeptide(L)'
;MKKAILTIGLFSLVMILTSFTTPEKTNVLRGGGNTVNLTGGQASGGNQKVDLTGGQASGGNQKVDLTGGQASGGNQKVDLTGGQASGGNQKVDLTGGQASGGNQKVD
;
A
#
# COMPACT_ATOMS: atom_id res chain seq x y z
N MET A 1 -25.61 38.22 -16.80
CA MET A 1 -25.91 37.01 -15.98
C MET A 1 -25.89 35.69 -16.76
N LYS A 2 -26.20 35.65 -18.07
CA LYS A 2 -26.26 34.40 -18.86
C LYS A 2 -24.94 33.61 -18.95
N LYS A 3 -23.78 34.28 -18.94
CA LYS A 3 -22.46 33.64 -19.01
C LYS A 3 -22.05 32.88 -17.73
N ALA A 4 -22.55 33.32 -16.57
CA ALA A 4 -22.18 32.71 -15.28
C ALA A 4 -22.79 31.31 -15.09
N ILE A 5 -24.02 31.11 -15.56
CA ILE A 5 -24.73 29.82 -15.47
C ILE A 5 -24.00 28.75 -16.31
N LEU A 6 -23.50 29.12 -17.48
CA LEU A 6 -22.74 28.20 -18.34
C LEU A 6 -21.41 27.80 -17.70
N THR A 7 -20.67 28.75 -17.10
CA THR A 7 -19.39 28.47 -16.45
C THR A 7 -19.56 27.60 -15.22
N ILE A 8 -20.57 27.87 -14.39
CA ILE A 8 -20.86 27.06 -13.20
C ILE A 8 -21.29 25.65 -13.61
N GLY A 9 -22.17 25.53 -14.61
CA GLY A 9 -22.60 24.23 -15.13
C GLY A 9 -21.46 23.41 -15.74
N LEU A 10 -20.57 24.05 -16.51
CA LEU A 10 -19.40 23.39 -17.09
C LEU A 10 -18.39 22.96 -16.01
N PHE A 11 -18.15 23.81 -15.01
CA PHE A 11 -17.27 23.48 -13.89
C PHE A 11 -17.81 22.32 -13.06
N SER A 12 -19.12 22.30 -12.78
CA SER A 12 -19.78 21.16 -12.12
C SER A 12 -19.71 19.88 -12.94
N LEU A 13 -19.89 19.97 -14.27
CA LEU A 13 -19.78 18.81 -15.16
C LEU A 13 -18.35 18.24 -15.18
N VAL A 14 -17.33 19.10 -15.24
CA VAL A 14 -15.93 18.69 -15.17
C VAL A 14 -15.64 18.02 -13.83
N MET A 15 -16.10 18.59 -12.72
CA MET A 15 -15.94 17.97 -11.39
C MET A 15 -16.58 16.58 -11.32
N ILE A 16 -17.85 16.43 -11.75
CA ILE A 16 -18.54 15.14 -11.78
C ILE A 16 -17.80 14.13 -12.67
N LEU A 17 -17.36 14.56 -13.86
CA LEU A 17 -16.65 13.70 -14.79
C LEU A 17 -15.30 13.23 -14.21
N THR A 18 -14.58 14.11 -13.51
CA THR A 18 -13.33 13.74 -12.83
C THR A 18 -13.55 12.84 -11.61
N SER A 19 -14.68 12.99 -10.89
CA SER A 19 -15.01 12.14 -9.73
C SER A 19 -15.21 10.67 -10.08
N PHE A 20 -15.58 10.33 -11.32
CA PHE A 20 -15.68 8.94 -11.78
C PHE A 20 -14.36 8.35 -12.30
N THR A 21 -13.30 9.16 -12.41
CA THR A 21 -12.00 8.72 -12.97
C THR A 21 -10.95 8.36 -11.92
N THR A 22 -11.18 8.66 -10.65
CA THR A 22 -10.36 8.20 -9.53
C THR A 22 -11.01 6.98 -8.90
N PRO A 23 -10.61 5.75 -9.26
CA PRO A 23 -10.94 4.61 -8.43
C PRO A 23 -10.17 4.75 -7.12
N GLU A 24 -10.79 5.29 -6.08
CA GLU A 24 -10.36 5.02 -4.70
C GLU A 24 -10.68 3.56 -4.37
N LYS A 25 -9.94 2.63 -4.99
CA LYS A 25 -9.92 1.25 -4.53
C LYS A 25 -8.99 1.18 -3.32
N THR A 26 -9.51 1.46 -2.14
CA THR A 26 -8.90 0.94 -0.91
C THR A 26 -9.09 -0.58 -0.90
N ASN A 27 -8.23 -1.28 -1.64
CA ASN A 27 -8.17 -2.73 -1.60
C ASN A 27 -7.61 -3.14 -0.24
N VAL A 28 -8.50 -3.42 0.72
CA VAL A 28 -8.13 -3.92 2.04
C VAL A 28 -8.41 -5.41 2.08
N LEU A 29 -7.35 -6.23 2.06
CA LEU A 29 -7.44 -7.67 2.20
C LEU A 29 -7.17 -8.05 3.66
N ARG A 30 -8.15 -8.68 4.30
CA ARG A 30 -8.08 -9.19 5.67
C ARG A 30 -8.28 -10.70 5.65
N GLY A 31 -7.21 -11.47 5.83
CA GLY A 31 -7.26 -12.93 5.87
C GLY A 31 -6.06 -13.60 5.22
N GLY A 32 -5.77 -14.85 5.62
CA GLY A 32 -4.67 -15.65 5.10
C GLY A 32 -4.97 -16.18 3.71
N GLY A 33 -4.46 -15.50 2.68
CA GLY A 33 -4.44 -15.94 1.30
C GLY A 33 -3.07 -16.49 0.89
N ASN A 34 -3.04 -17.24 -0.21
CA ASN A 34 -1.79 -17.76 -0.75
C ASN A 34 -0.92 -16.63 -1.34
N THR A 35 -1.55 -15.70 -2.07
CA THR A 35 -0.86 -14.55 -2.65
C THR A 35 -1.80 -13.36 -2.72
N VAL A 36 -1.32 -12.20 -2.28
CA VAL A 36 -2.00 -10.91 -2.38
C VAL A 36 -1.18 -10.02 -3.30
N ASN A 37 -1.81 -9.43 -4.31
CA ASN A 37 -1.16 -8.45 -5.19
C ASN A 37 -2.07 -7.23 -5.35
N LEU A 38 -1.61 -6.07 -4.87
CA LEU A 38 -2.36 -4.82 -4.94
C LEU A 38 -1.50 -3.65 -5.41
N THR A 39 -2.13 -2.70 -6.11
CA THR A 39 -1.56 -1.37 -6.41
C THR A 39 -2.28 -0.35 -5.53
N GLY A 40 -1.63 0.12 -4.46
CA GLY A 40 -2.28 0.81 -3.37
C GLY A 40 -3.15 -0.11 -2.50
N GLY A 41 -3.40 0.30 -1.25
CA GLY A 41 -4.27 -0.42 -0.31
C GLY A 41 -3.51 -1.06 0.86
N GLN A 42 -4.16 -2.01 1.51
CA GLN A 42 -3.65 -2.61 2.75
C GLN A 42 -3.87 -4.12 2.79
N ALA A 43 -2.83 -4.87 3.11
CA ALA A 43 -2.89 -6.31 3.34
C ALA A 43 -2.64 -6.63 4.82
N SER A 44 -3.49 -7.47 5.42
CA SER A 44 -3.30 -7.92 6.80
C SER A 44 -3.59 -9.40 7.01
N GLY A 45 -2.85 -10.03 7.94
CA GLY A 45 -3.00 -11.44 8.33
C GLY A 45 -2.02 -12.35 7.59
N GLY A 46 -1.69 -13.52 8.16
CA GLY A 46 -0.57 -14.36 7.74
C GLY A 46 -0.68 -14.95 6.33
N ASN A 47 -0.39 -14.15 5.31
CA ASN A 47 -0.30 -14.58 3.92
C ASN A 47 1.04 -15.25 3.65
N GLN A 48 1.09 -16.13 2.65
CA GLN A 48 2.37 -16.66 2.18
C GLN A 48 3.14 -15.60 1.39
N LYS A 49 2.48 -14.86 0.51
CA LYS A 49 3.09 -13.77 -0.25
C LYS A 49 2.18 -12.54 -0.34
N VAL A 50 2.77 -11.36 -0.15
CA VAL A 50 2.13 -10.06 -0.34
C VAL A 50 3.01 -9.20 -1.24
N ASP A 51 2.50 -8.80 -2.40
CA ASP A 51 3.15 -7.83 -3.29
C ASP A 51 2.31 -6.55 -3.32
N LEU A 52 2.88 -5.42 -2.89
CA LEU A 52 2.21 -4.12 -2.97
C LEU A 52 3.08 -3.10 -3.72
N THR A 53 2.46 -2.33 -4.60
CA THR A 53 3.04 -1.09 -5.15
C THR A 53 2.35 0.09 -4.52
N GLY A 54 2.98 0.70 -3.51
CA GLY A 54 2.33 1.64 -2.61
C GLY A 54 1.31 0.96 -1.69
N GLY A 55 1.25 1.37 -0.43
CA GLY A 55 0.30 0.83 0.56
C GLY A 55 0.96 0.28 1.81
N GLN A 56 0.24 -0.57 2.54
CA GLN A 56 0.72 -1.09 3.81
C GLN A 56 0.47 -2.59 3.99
N ALA A 57 1.50 -3.32 4.39
CA ALA A 57 1.39 -4.73 4.76
C ALA A 57 1.56 -4.89 6.28
N SER A 58 0.65 -5.61 6.92
CA SER A 58 0.70 -5.86 8.37
C SER A 58 0.46 -7.32 8.75
N GLY A 59 1.06 -7.78 9.85
CA GLY A 59 0.88 -9.13 10.38
C GLY A 59 2.04 -10.08 10.07
N GLY A 60 1.88 -11.37 10.40
CA GLY A 60 2.93 -12.39 10.25
C GLY A 60 2.94 -13.05 8.87
N ASN A 61 3.30 -12.32 7.82
CA ASN A 61 3.41 -12.88 6.48
C ASN A 61 4.76 -13.61 6.29
N GLN A 62 4.81 -14.60 5.40
CA GLN A 62 6.09 -15.23 5.06
C GLN A 62 6.95 -14.31 4.18
N LYS A 63 6.39 -13.76 3.11
CA LYS A 63 7.09 -12.82 2.22
C LYS A 63 6.25 -11.59 1.93
N VAL A 64 6.86 -10.42 2.03
CA VAL A 64 6.26 -9.13 1.68
C VAL A 64 7.20 -8.40 0.73
N ASP A 65 6.74 -8.09 -0.47
CA ASP A 65 7.47 -7.28 -1.46
C ASP A 65 6.75 -5.94 -1.62
N LEU A 66 7.41 -4.84 -1.24
CA LEU A 66 6.86 -3.48 -1.32
C LEU A 66 7.69 -2.62 -2.27
N THR A 67 7.02 -1.96 -3.21
CA THR A 67 7.60 -0.83 -3.95
C THR A 67 6.94 0.45 -3.47
N GLY A 68 7.58 1.13 -2.52
CA GLY A 68 6.99 2.19 -1.73
C GLY A 68 5.90 1.69 -0.76
N GLY A 69 5.80 2.32 0.42
CA GLY A 69 4.82 1.96 1.44
C GLY A 69 5.41 1.56 2.78
N GLN A 70 4.64 0.81 3.58
CA GLN A 70 5.04 0.39 4.91
C GLN A 70 4.79 -1.09 5.17
N ALA A 71 5.78 -1.78 5.74
CA ALA A 71 5.62 -3.10 6.33
C ALA A 71 5.65 -2.97 7.86
N SER A 72 4.71 -3.60 8.55
CA SER A 72 4.67 -3.64 10.01
C SER A 72 4.37 -5.05 10.54
N GLY A 73 5.08 -5.50 11.58
CA GLY A 73 4.75 -6.76 12.28
C GLY A 73 5.87 -7.79 12.24
N GLY A 74 5.51 -9.07 12.40
CA GLY A 74 6.45 -10.19 12.50
C GLY A 74 6.56 -10.98 11.20
N ASN A 75 6.94 -10.33 10.10
CA ASN A 75 7.10 -11.01 8.82
C ASN A 75 8.42 -11.80 8.78
N GLN A 76 8.49 -12.91 8.04
CA GLN A 76 9.75 -13.63 7.86
C GLN A 76 10.70 -12.85 6.94
N LYS A 77 10.24 -12.47 5.75
CA LYS A 77 11.04 -11.70 4.79
C LYS A 77 10.26 -10.49 4.30
N VAL A 78 10.91 -9.33 4.30
CA VAL A 78 10.37 -8.09 3.73
C VAL A 78 11.37 -7.51 2.75
N ASP A 79 10.98 -7.39 1.49
CA ASP A 79 11.78 -6.75 0.43
C ASP A 79 11.16 -5.38 0.15
N LEU A 80 11.87 -4.30 0.46
CA LEU A 80 11.42 -2.94 0.16
C LEU A 80 12.27 -2.29 -0.91
N THR A 81 11.60 -1.69 -1.89
CA THR A 81 12.18 -0.68 -2.77
C THR A 81 11.54 0.67 -2.42
N GLY A 82 12.17 1.43 -1.52
CA GLY A 82 11.59 2.61 -0.91
C GLY A 82 10.51 2.29 0.15
N GLY A 83 10.34 3.19 1.13
CA GLY A 83 9.35 3.05 2.20
C GLY A 83 9.94 2.73 3.57
N GLN A 84 9.14 2.10 4.44
CA GLN A 84 9.54 1.82 5.83
C GLN A 84 9.14 0.41 6.28
N ALA A 85 10.07 -0.29 6.93
CA ALA A 85 9.79 -1.50 7.70
C ALA A 85 9.79 -1.19 9.20
N SER A 86 8.80 -1.70 9.91
CA SER A 86 8.70 -1.62 11.37
C SER A 86 8.30 -2.95 12.00
N GLY A 87 8.71 -3.18 13.25
CA GLY A 87 8.31 -4.36 14.01
C GLY A 87 9.34 -5.50 13.99
N GLY A 88 8.93 -6.69 14.42
CA GLY A 88 9.79 -7.85 14.64
C GLY A 88 10.02 -8.72 13.42
N ASN A 89 10.40 -8.14 12.28
CA ASN A 89 10.62 -8.92 11.06
C ASN A 89 11.93 -9.73 11.16
N GLN A 90 12.00 -10.93 10.59
CA GLN A 90 13.24 -11.73 10.67
C GLN A 90 14.31 -11.20 9.71
N LYS A 91 13.93 -10.87 8.48
CA LYS A 91 14.83 -10.28 7.48
C LYS A 91 14.14 -9.13 6.75
N VAL A 92 14.84 -8.02 6.62
CA VAL A 92 14.42 -6.86 5.82
C VAL A 92 15.51 -6.54 4.82
N ASP A 93 15.17 -6.52 3.52
CA ASP A 93 16.07 -6.16 2.43
C ASP A 93 15.64 -4.79 1.90
N LEU A 94 16.51 -3.80 2.00
CA LEU A 94 16.21 -2.41 1.66
C LEU A 94 16.96 -1.97 0.40
N THR A 95 16.21 -1.66 -0.65
CA THR A 95 16.70 -0.87 -1.77
C THR A 95 16.11 0.54 -1.66
N GLY A 96 16.68 1.34 -0.77
CA GLY A 96 16.14 2.63 -0.35
C GLY A 96 14.99 2.49 0.65
N GLY A 97 14.90 3.41 1.62
CA GLY A 97 13.93 3.35 2.71
C GLY A 97 14.60 3.21 4.09
N GLN A 98 13.82 2.86 5.10
CA GLN A 98 14.30 2.71 6.48
C GLN A 98 13.66 1.50 7.17
N ALA A 99 14.44 0.80 7.98
CA ALA A 99 13.94 -0.20 8.91
C ALA A 99 14.08 0.30 10.35
N SER A 100 13.07 0.04 11.17
CA SER A 100 13.05 0.40 12.59
C SER A 100 12.30 -0.64 13.41
N GLY A 101 12.46 -0.63 14.73
CA GLY A 101 11.90 -1.69 15.60
C GLY A 101 12.71 -2.99 15.54
N GLY A 102 12.25 -4.02 16.26
CA GLY A 102 12.99 -5.26 16.56
C GLY A 102 13.24 -6.21 15.38
N ASN A 103 13.59 -5.70 14.20
CA ASN A 103 14.00 -6.51 13.07
C ASN A 103 15.29 -7.26 13.41
N GLN A 104 15.35 -8.56 13.12
CA GLN A 104 16.51 -9.38 13.47
C GLN A 104 17.67 -9.17 12.51
N LYS A 105 17.39 -8.89 11.24
CA LYS A 105 18.38 -8.60 10.21
C LYS A 105 17.86 -7.56 9.23
N VAL A 106 18.70 -6.59 8.90
CA VAL A 106 18.44 -5.56 7.89
C VAL A 106 19.64 -5.52 6.95
N ASP A 107 19.39 -5.71 5.66
CA ASP A 107 20.38 -5.67 4.57
C ASP A 107 20.14 -4.50 3.62
#